data_AF-A0A087B411-F1
#
_entry.id   AF-A0A087B411-F1
#
_cell.length_a   1.000
_cell.length_b   1.000
_cell.length_c   1.000
_cell.angle_alpha   90.00
_cell.angle_beta   90.00
_cell.angle_gamma   90.00
#
_symmetry.space_group_name_H-M   'P 1'
#
loop_
_entity.id
_entity.type
_entity.pdbx_description
1 polymer ?
#
loop_
_entity_poly.entity_id
_entity_poly.type
_entity_poly.pdbx_seq_one_letter_code
_entity_poly.pdbx_strand_id
1 'polypeptide(L)'
;MTLVWLIQEHYWAVQADWLKVWHERLDLTVTPLHEAWAMCKETLKDHAGHMFAVLADWAWIPDGSDRTLHALSQTSTRRSEPPWQQPMPWDGEPRHATNHELRNRLKERLGIQDA
;
A
#
# COMPACT_ATOMS: atom_id res chain seq x y z
N MET A 1 19.57 -1.87 -9.32
CA MET A 1 19.24 -0.61 -10.03
C MET A 1 18.04 0.14 -9.44
N THR A 2 17.37 -0.39 -8.39
CA THR A 2 16.21 0.25 -7.75
C THR A 2 16.59 1.23 -6.64
N LEU A 3 17.65 0.96 -5.84
CA LEU A 3 18.07 1.86 -4.75
C LEU A 3 18.59 3.22 -5.24
N VAL A 4 19.44 3.22 -6.26
CA VAL A 4 20.01 4.46 -6.81
C VAL A 4 18.92 5.35 -7.37
N TRP A 5 17.95 4.76 -8.07
CA TRP A 5 16.76 5.44 -8.58
C TRP A 5 15.91 6.02 -7.42
N LEU A 6 15.62 5.23 -6.39
CA LEU A 6 14.91 5.66 -5.18
C LEU A 6 15.59 6.84 -4.47
N ILE A 7 16.92 6.80 -4.35
CA ILE A 7 17.69 7.88 -3.72
C ILE A 7 17.69 9.15 -4.58
N GLN A 8 17.73 9.01 -5.92
CA GLN A 8 17.74 10.15 -6.83
C GLN A 8 16.38 10.83 -6.95
N GLU A 9 15.29 10.07 -7.08
CA GLU A 9 13.95 10.62 -7.30
C GLU A 9 13.16 10.83 -6.00
N HIS A 10 13.39 9.99 -5.00
CA HIS A 10 12.57 9.94 -3.77
C HIS A 10 13.41 9.83 -2.49
N TYR A 11 14.45 10.67 -2.39
CA TYR A 11 15.35 10.74 -1.23
C TYR A 11 14.62 10.85 0.12
N TRP A 12 13.53 11.63 0.17
CA TRP A 12 12.75 11.87 1.38
C TRP A 12 12.09 10.59 1.91
N ALA A 13 11.58 9.74 1.02
CA ALA A 13 10.90 8.49 1.39
C ALA A 13 11.90 7.49 1.97
N VAL A 14 13.09 7.42 1.34
CA VAL A 14 14.20 6.61 1.83
C VAL A 14 14.64 7.08 3.22
N GLN A 15 14.84 8.38 3.42
CA GLN A 15 15.27 8.91 4.73
C GLN A 15 14.21 8.74 5.83
N ALA A 16 12.92 8.93 5.52
CA ALA A 16 11.86 8.80 6.51
C ALA A 16 11.78 7.37 7.06
N ASP A 17 11.79 6.38 6.19
CA ASP A 17 11.75 4.97 6.59
C ASP A 17 13.08 4.51 7.21
N TRP A 18 14.21 5.01 6.71
CA TRP A 18 15.51 4.71 7.27
C TRP A 18 15.64 5.22 8.71
N LEU A 19 15.22 6.46 8.97
CA LEU A 19 15.19 7.05 10.30
C LEU A 19 14.22 6.30 11.23
N LYS A 20 13.09 5.82 10.70
CA LYS A 20 12.09 5.06 11.46
C LYS A 20 12.64 3.70 11.92
N VAL A 21 13.36 2.98 11.06
CA VAL A 21 13.83 1.61 11.35
C VAL A 21 15.20 1.60 12.03
N TRP A 22 16.12 2.47 11.61
CA TRP A 22 17.52 2.42 12.02
C TRP A 22 17.90 3.56 12.97
N HIS A 23 17.01 4.52 13.22
CA HIS A 23 17.22 5.67 14.10
C HIS A 23 18.42 6.57 13.74
N GLU A 24 18.94 6.43 12.52
CA GLU A 24 20.07 7.20 12.00
C GLU A 24 19.72 7.83 10.67
N ARG A 25 20.53 8.79 10.22
CA ARG A 25 20.37 9.39 8.88
C ARG A 25 21.21 8.58 7.90
N LEU A 26 20.64 8.20 6.75
CA LEU A 26 21.40 7.50 5.73
C LEU A 26 22.52 8.41 5.20
N ASP A 27 23.77 7.96 5.36
CA ASP A 27 24.96 8.61 4.81
C ASP A 27 25.75 7.60 3.97
N LEU A 28 25.81 7.83 2.66
CA LEU A 28 26.48 6.96 1.70
C LEU A 28 28.02 7.03 1.79
N THR A 29 28.56 8.00 2.55
CA THR A 29 30.00 8.07 2.84
C THR A 29 30.41 7.10 3.95
N VAL A 30 29.48 6.80 4.86
CA VAL A 30 29.67 5.88 5.99
C VAL A 30 29.19 4.48 5.64
N THR A 31 28.01 4.38 5.02
CA THR A 31 27.40 3.09 4.64
C THR A 31 27.56 2.86 3.14
N PRO A 32 28.42 1.92 2.71
CA PRO A 32 28.61 1.64 1.29
C PRO A 32 27.32 1.09 0.67
N LEU A 33 27.14 1.33 -0.64
CA LEU A 33 25.88 1.07 -1.36
C LEU A 33 25.37 -0.38 -1.21
N HIS A 34 26.26 -1.35 -1.09
CA HIS A 34 25.90 -2.77 -0.97
C HIS A 34 25.28 -3.10 0.40
N GLU A 35 25.81 -2.51 1.48
CA GLU A 35 25.24 -2.61 2.82
C GLU A 35 23.92 -1.84 2.92
N ALA A 36 23.89 -0.62 2.38
CA ALA A 36 22.69 0.19 2.33
C ALA A 36 21.54 -0.54 1.62
N TRP A 37 21.84 -1.27 0.53
CA TRP A 37 20.85 -2.10 -0.15
C TRP A 37 20.35 -3.27 0.70
N ALA A 38 21.24 -3.93 1.45
CA ALA A 38 20.84 -5.02 2.34
C ALA A 38 19.86 -4.54 3.41
N MET A 39 20.15 -3.39 4.03
CA MET A 39 19.30 -2.77 5.04
C MET A 39 17.98 -2.26 4.44
N CYS A 40 18.00 -1.64 3.26
CA CYS A 40 16.76 -1.24 2.58
C CYS A 40 15.86 -2.43 2.26
N LYS A 41 16.40 -3.60 1.91
CA LYS A 41 15.58 -4.81 1.73
C LYS A 41 14.89 -5.25 3.01
N GLU A 42 15.54 -5.10 4.16
CA GLU A 42 14.92 -5.38 5.46
C GLU A 42 13.81 -4.37 5.77
N THR A 43 14.04 -3.08 5.51
CA THR A 43 13.00 -2.05 5.66
C THR A 43 11.81 -2.28 4.72
N LEU A 44 12.05 -2.76 3.50
CA LEU A 44 10.99 -3.07 2.53
C LEU A 44 10.12 -4.27 2.91
N LYS A 45 10.51 -5.09 3.88
CA LYS A 45 9.62 -6.12 4.44
C LYS A 45 8.47 -5.51 5.24
N ASP A 46 8.63 -4.28 5.72
CA ASP A 46 7.52 -3.49 6.23
C ASP A 46 6.76 -2.88 5.05
N HIS A 47 5.65 -3.53 4.67
CA HIS A 47 4.84 -3.10 3.53
C HIS A 47 4.08 -1.79 3.81
N ALA A 48 4.18 -1.23 5.03
CA ALA A 48 3.61 0.06 5.39
C ALA A 48 4.61 1.24 5.27
N GLY A 49 5.84 0.99 4.78
CA GLY A 49 6.85 2.03 4.58
C GLY A 49 6.61 2.90 3.34
N HIS A 50 7.09 4.15 3.38
CA HIS A 50 7.05 5.08 2.24
C HIS A 50 7.87 4.58 1.05
N MET A 51 9.01 3.92 1.27
CA MET A 51 9.82 3.31 0.21
C MET A 51 9.04 2.21 -0.53
N PHE A 52 8.28 1.41 0.22
CA PHE A 52 7.45 0.36 -0.36
C PHE A 52 6.27 0.97 -1.14
N ALA A 53 5.63 2.01 -0.60
CA ALA A 53 4.56 2.74 -1.29
C ALA A 53 5.05 3.38 -2.61
N VAL A 54 6.24 4.00 -2.62
CA VAL A 54 6.84 4.58 -3.84
C VAL A 54 7.14 3.50 -4.88
N LEU A 55 7.67 2.34 -4.46
CA LEU A 55 7.92 1.23 -5.38
C LEU A 55 6.64 0.59 -5.92
N ALA A 56 5.56 0.62 -5.15
CA ALA A 56 4.24 0.17 -5.55
C ALA A 56 3.47 1.22 -6.36
N ASP A 57 4.08 2.38 -6.68
CA ASP A 57 3.42 3.53 -7.33
C ASP A 57 2.14 3.97 -6.60
N TRP A 58 2.17 3.92 -5.26
CA TRP A 58 1.01 4.17 -4.40
C TRP A 58 -0.21 3.29 -4.72
N ALA A 59 -0.03 2.19 -5.45
CA ALA A 59 -1.07 1.19 -5.65
C ALA A 59 -1.46 0.68 -4.26
N TRP A 60 -2.70 0.92 -3.86
CA TRP A 60 -3.24 0.67 -2.54
C TRP A 60 -2.68 -0.59 -1.87
N ILE A 61 -2.02 -0.40 -0.72
CA ILE A 61 -1.46 -1.49 0.10
C ILE A 61 -2.33 -1.61 1.34
N PRO A 62 -3.02 -2.74 1.57
CA PRO A 62 -3.84 -2.92 2.76
C PRO A 62 -2.94 -2.88 3.99
N ASP A 63 -3.07 -1.80 4.76
CA ASP A 63 -2.46 -1.65 6.08
C ASP A 63 -3.03 -2.69 7.09
N GLY A 64 -2.39 -2.88 8.24
CA GLY A 64 -2.92 -3.71 9.32
C GLY A 64 -4.32 -3.27 9.77
N SER A 65 -4.61 -1.97 9.67
CA SER A 65 -5.95 -1.41 9.89
C SER A 65 -6.95 -1.83 8.80
N ASP A 66 -6.54 -1.90 7.54
CA ASP A 66 -7.38 -2.41 6.44
C ASP A 66 -7.61 -3.92 6.55
N ARG A 67 -6.62 -4.69 7.01
CA ARG A 67 -6.81 -6.13 7.28
C ARG A 67 -7.79 -6.36 8.43
N THR A 68 -7.72 -5.54 9.47
CA THR A 68 -8.68 -5.62 10.57
C THR A 68 -10.07 -5.14 10.13
N LEU A 69 -10.17 -4.05 9.36
CA LEU A 69 -11.43 -3.61 8.75
C LEU A 69 -12.02 -4.68 7.81
N HIS A 70 -11.20 -5.32 7.00
CA HIS A 70 -11.62 -6.40 6.12
C HIS A 70 -12.07 -7.63 6.93
N ALA A 71 -11.31 -8.05 7.95
CA ALA A 71 -11.71 -9.14 8.85
C ALA A 71 -13.00 -8.81 9.63
N LEU A 72 -13.16 -7.57 10.09
CA LEU A 72 -14.38 -7.08 10.73
C LEU A 72 -15.57 -7.04 9.75
N SER A 73 -15.31 -6.67 8.49
CA SER A 73 -16.34 -6.68 7.44
C SER A 73 -16.81 -8.09 7.09
N GLN A 74 -15.92 -9.09 7.16
CA GLN A 74 -16.27 -10.49 6.90
C GLN A 74 -16.91 -11.20 8.11
N THR A 75 -16.56 -10.81 9.34
CA THR A 75 -17.17 -11.37 10.56
C THR A 75 -18.52 -10.72 10.91
N SER A 76 -18.83 -9.56 10.34
CA SER A 76 -20.13 -8.91 10.50
C SER A 76 -21.16 -9.54 9.56
N THR A 77 -21.65 -10.73 9.89
CA THR A 77 -22.68 -11.42 9.09
C THR A 77 -24.08 -10.76 9.20
N ARG A 78 -24.23 -9.72 10.04
CA ARG A 78 -25.45 -8.88 10.12
C ARG A 78 -25.08 -7.45 10.54
N ARG A 79 -24.87 -6.59 9.55
CA ARG A 79 -25.00 -5.14 9.75
C ARG A 79 -26.48 -4.83 9.93
N SER A 80 -26.90 -4.55 11.16
CA SER A 80 -28.11 -3.74 11.37
C SER A 80 -27.75 -2.33 10.93
N GLU A 81 -28.21 -1.90 9.76
CA GLU A 81 -28.01 -0.52 9.32
C GLU A 81 -28.65 0.43 10.35
N PRO A 82 -27.86 1.36 10.92
CA PRO A 82 -28.41 2.32 11.86
C PRO A 82 -29.42 3.25 11.15
N PRO A 83 -30.43 3.80 11.85
CA PRO A 83 -31.64 4.36 11.22
C PRO A 83 -31.40 5.51 10.22
N TRP A 84 -30.36 6.28 10.44
CA TRP A 84 -29.87 7.37 9.59
C TRP A 84 -29.16 6.95 8.29
N GLN A 85 -28.89 5.65 8.11
CA GLN A 85 -28.14 5.11 6.98
C GLN A 85 -29.02 4.25 6.06
N GLN A 86 -30.30 4.10 6.41
CA GLN A 86 -31.29 3.42 5.59
C GLN A 86 -31.66 4.30 4.39
N PRO A 87 -31.65 3.77 3.16
CA PRO A 87 -32.05 4.53 1.99
C PRO A 87 -33.50 4.97 2.12
N MET A 88 -33.75 6.27 1.91
CA MET A 88 -35.10 6.79 1.90
C MET A 88 -35.79 6.39 0.58
N PRO A 89 -37.13 6.35 0.51
CA PRO A 89 -37.86 5.85 -0.66
C PRO A 89 -37.60 6.60 -1.99
N TRP A 90 -36.88 7.73 -1.93
CA TRP A 90 -36.47 8.55 -3.06
C TRP A 90 -35.00 8.41 -3.43
N ASP A 91 -34.22 7.68 -2.65
CA ASP A 91 -32.82 7.38 -2.96
C ASP A 91 -32.81 6.26 -4.00
N GLY A 92 -32.62 6.63 -5.27
CA GLY A 92 -32.43 5.67 -6.35
C GLY A 92 -31.25 4.73 -6.07
N GLU A 93 -31.30 3.50 -6.58
CA GLU A 93 -30.25 2.49 -6.36
C GLU A 93 -28.84 3.07 -6.65
N PRO A 94 -27.89 2.95 -5.71
CA PRO A 94 -26.51 3.34 -5.96
C PRO A 94 -25.92 2.36 -6.98
N ARG A 95 -25.83 2.79 -8.25
CA ARG A 95 -25.04 2.09 -9.27
C ARG A 95 -23.56 2.23 -8.93
N HIS A 96 -23.01 1.26 -8.20
CA HIS A 96 -21.57 1.11 -8.10
C HIS A 96 -21.00 0.80 -9.49
N ALA A 97 -20.42 1.82 -10.13
CA ALA A 97 -19.67 1.67 -11.37
C ALA A 97 -18.37 0.92 -11.08
N THR A 98 -18.45 -0.41 -11.04
CA THR A 98 -17.25 -1.25 -10.97
C THR A 98 -16.62 -1.25 -12.35
N ASN A 99 -15.60 -0.42 -12.54
CA ASN A 99 -14.96 -0.24 -13.84
C ASN A 99 -14.12 -1.48 -14.18
N HIS A 100 -14.77 -2.47 -14.80
CA HIS A 100 -14.23 -3.80 -15.08
C HIS A 100 -12.91 -3.77 -15.88
N GLU A 101 -12.73 -2.77 -16.74
CA GLU A 101 -11.51 -2.62 -17.54
C GLU A 101 -10.27 -2.35 -16.67
N LEU A 102 -10.40 -1.51 -15.65
CA LEU A 102 -9.31 -1.20 -14.73
C LEU A 102 -8.93 -2.42 -13.88
N ARG A 103 -9.94 -3.21 -13.49
CA ARG A 103 -9.73 -4.44 -12.73
C ARG A 103 -9.04 -5.51 -13.57
N ASN A 104 -9.36 -5.63 -14.84
CA ASN A 104 -8.71 -6.57 -15.77
C ASN A 104 -7.26 -6.17 -16.06
N ARG A 105 -6.99 -4.87 -16.28
CA ARG A 105 -5.61 -4.37 -16.46
C ARG A 105 -4.73 -4.61 -15.22
N LEU A 106 -5.31 -4.50 -14.02
CA LEU A 106 -4.61 -4.81 -12.78
C LEU A 106 -4.26 -6.30 -12.70
N LYS A 107 -5.20 -7.19 -13.04
CA LYS A 107 -4.96 -8.65 -13.07
C LYS A 107 -3.86 -9.04 -14.06
N GLU A 108 -3.86 -8.47 -15.27
CA GLU A 108 -2.81 -8.70 -16.27
C GLU A 108 -1.43 -8.25 -15.79
N ARG A 109 -1.33 -7.07 -15.17
CA ARG A 109 -0.05 -6.54 -14.63
C ARG A 109 0.48 -7.38 -13.46
N LEU A 110 -0.42 -7.97 -12.66
CA LEU A 110 -0.06 -8.84 -11.55
C LEU A 110 0.25 -10.28 -12.00
N GLY A 111 0.13 -10.60 -13.30
CA GLY A 111 0.35 -11.96 -13.81
C GLY A 111 -0.66 -12.98 -13.29
N ILE A 112 -1.79 -12.52 -12.74
CA ILE A 112 -2.88 -13.36 -12.25
C ILE A 112 -3.73 -13.71 -13.48
N GLN A 113 -3.26 -14.68 -14.26
CA GLN A 113 -4.10 -15.37 -15.23
C GLN A 113 -5.02 -16.31 -14.42
N ASP A 114 -6.30 -15.94 -14.31
CA ASP A 114 -7.35 -16.91 -13.97
C ASP A 114 -7.31 -18.02 -15.03
N ALA A 115 -7.10 -19.26 -14.58
CA ALA A 115 -7.25 -20.46 -15.40
C ALA A 115 -8.72 -20.74 -15.73
#